data_AF-A0A920FJD3-F1
#
_entry.id   AF-A0A920FJD3-F1
#
_cell.length_a   1.000
_cell.length_b   1.000
_cell.length_c   1.000
_cell.angle_alpha   90.00
_cell.angle_beta   90.00
_cell.angle_gamma   90.00
#
_symmetry.space_group_name_H-M   'P 1'
#
loop_
_entity.id
_entity.type
_entity.pdbx_description
1 polymer ?
#
loop_
_entity_poly.entity_id
_entity_poly.type
_entity_poly.pdbx_seq_one_letter_code
_entity_poly.pdbx_strand_id
1 'polypeptide(L)'
;MVSSFTGPLFFNSFDVETLHVLERIGWWGHILVVFAFLNYLPISKHFHIIMAFPNTYYSNLNNKGGLTNLSAVKEEVTKMFDPNFDPYAAPSDGEVGMPERFGAKDVEDLTWKNLMDAYSCTECGRCTSACPANQTGKKLSPRKIMMDTRDRLDELGRAKRKNGKDYHDGKSLLGDYVSEEEIWACTSCNACVQECPVNIDPLSIIIDLRRYAVMEESKVPSELAGMLTNIENNGAPWQFAQADRFKWAEE
;
A
#
# COMPACT_ATOMS: atom_id res chain seq x y z
N MET A 1 28.91 34.05 15.85
CA MET A 1 29.31 34.03 17.28
C MET A 1 30.17 32.81 17.60
N VAL A 2 29.79 31.57 17.26
CA VAL A 2 30.69 30.41 17.47
C VAL A 2 31.94 30.47 16.56
N SER A 3 31.75 30.80 15.29
CA SER A 3 32.82 30.93 14.29
C SER A 3 33.89 31.99 14.61
N SER A 4 33.55 33.06 15.34
CA SER A 4 34.51 34.10 15.74
C SER A 4 35.40 33.67 16.91
N PHE A 5 34.95 32.73 17.74
CA PHE A 5 35.75 32.16 18.83
C PHE A 5 36.55 30.94 18.37
N THR A 6 35.98 30.08 17.51
CA THR A 6 36.66 28.87 17.03
C THR A 6 37.55 29.11 15.82
N GLY A 7 37.22 30.08 14.97
CA GLY A 7 37.97 30.41 13.76
C GLY A 7 39.45 30.70 14.03
N PRO A 8 39.79 31.62 14.96
CA PRO A 8 41.18 31.90 15.32
C PRO A 8 41.91 30.71 15.97
N LEU A 9 41.19 29.72 16.50
CA LEU A 9 41.79 28.56 17.18
C LEU A 9 42.28 27.50 16.18
N PHE A 10 41.62 27.38 15.03
CA PHE A 10 41.96 26.40 13.98
C PHE A 10 42.64 27.02 12.75
N PHE A 11 42.40 28.31 12.48
CA PHE A 11 42.76 28.91 11.18
C PHE A 11 43.79 30.04 11.25
N ASN A 12 44.25 30.44 12.45
CA ASN A 12 45.15 31.58 12.64
C ASN A 12 46.60 31.33 12.20
N SER A 13 46.98 30.07 11.96
CA SER A 13 48.30 29.69 11.44
C SER A 13 48.34 29.51 9.92
N PHE A 14 47.21 29.63 9.23
CA PHE A 14 47.14 29.50 7.78
C PHE A 14 47.17 30.86 7.10
N ASP A 15 47.86 30.93 5.97
CA ASP A 15 47.84 32.11 5.12
C ASP A 15 46.47 32.30 4.45
N VAL A 16 46.14 33.55 4.10
CA VAL A 16 44.85 33.92 3.49
C VAL A 16 44.61 33.15 2.19
N GLU A 17 45.66 32.91 1.39
CA GLU A 17 45.55 32.12 0.17
C GLU A 17 45.12 30.67 0.46
N THR A 18 45.70 30.06 1.51
CA THR A 18 45.35 28.70 1.93
C THR A 18 43.89 28.63 2.40
N LEU A 19 43.42 29.66 3.12
CA LEU A 19 42.01 29.75 3.54
C LEU A 19 41.06 29.81 2.35
N HIS A 20 41.37 30.61 1.32
CA HIS A 20 40.56 30.68 0.11
C HIS A 20 40.53 29.34 -0.65
N VAL A 21 41.65 28.62 -0.72
CA VAL A 21 41.67 27.29 -1.35
C VAL A 21 40.81 26.29 -0.58
N LEU A 22 40.92 26.27 0.76
CA LEU A 22 40.11 25.39 1.60
C LEU A 22 38.61 25.73 1.51
N GLU A 23 38.27 27.01 1.48
CA GLU A 23 36.90 27.48 1.26
C GLU A 23 36.35 26.99 -0.08
N ARG A 24 37.10 27.15 -1.17
CA ARG A 24 36.68 26.67 -2.50
C ARG A 24 36.54 25.15 -2.56
N ILE A 25 37.45 24.40 -1.92
CA ILE A 25 37.35 22.94 -1.84
C ILE A 25 36.10 22.54 -1.05
N GLY A 26 35.82 23.19 0.08
CA GLY A 26 34.62 22.95 0.88
C GLY A 26 33.34 23.27 0.11
N TRP A 27 33.31 24.40 -0.60
CA TRP A 27 32.18 24.84 -1.41
C TRP A 27 31.88 23.88 -2.56
N TRP A 28 32.87 23.60 -3.40
CA TRP A 28 32.71 22.66 -4.52
C TRP A 28 32.50 21.23 -4.04
N GLY A 29 33.17 20.81 -2.97
CA GLY A 29 32.99 19.50 -2.35
C GLY A 29 31.56 19.29 -1.83
N HIS A 30 30.99 20.28 -1.14
CA HIS A 30 29.60 20.23 -0.70
C HIS A 30 28.65 20.11 -1.89
N ILE A 31 28.84 20.93 -2.92
CA ILE A 31 28.03 20.88 -4.14
C ILE A 31 28.08 19.50 -4.80
N LEU A 32 29.28 18.94 -4.98
CA LEU A 32 29.46 17.61 -5.57
C LEU A 32 28.80 16.52 -4.73
N VAL A 33 28.92 16.57 -3.40
CA VAL A 33 28.27 15.61 -2.50
C VAL A 33 26.75 15.71 -2.59
N VAL A 34 26.19 16.93 -2.62
CA VAL A 34 24.74 17.15 -2.76
C VAL A 34 24.25 16.61 -4.10
N PHE A 35 24.93 16.91 -5.21
CA PHE A 35 24.56 16.39 -6.53
C PHE A 35 24.70 14.87 -6.62
N ALA A 36 25.76 14.29 -6.07
CA ALA A 36 25.93 12.84 -6.03
C ALA A 36 24.81 12.18 -5.20
N PHE A 37 24.47 12.75 -4.06
CA PHE A 37 23.39 12.26 -3.20
C PHE A 37 22.03 12.36 -3.88
N LEU A 38 21.73 13.48 -4.56
CA LEU A 38 20.48 13.67 -5.29
C LEU A 38 20.27 12.61 -6.38
N ASN A 39 21.34 12.20 -7.09
CA ASN A 39 21.28 11.13 -8.09
C ASN A 39 21.22 9.73 -7.45
N TYR A 40 21.70 9.58 -6.22
CA TYR A 40 21.66 8.33 -5.46
C TYR A 40 20.28 8.06 -4.83
N LEU A 41 19.51 9.09 -4.50
CA LEU A 41 18.19 8.95 -3.87
C LEU A 41 17.22 8.04 -4.66
N PRO A 42 17.02 8.22 -5.99
CA PRO A 42 16.04 7.44 -6.76
C PRO A 42 16.35 5.96 -6.90
N ILE A 43 17.62 5.57 -6.72
CA ILE A 43 18.08 4.18 -6.90
C ILE A 43 18.32 3.46 -5.58
N SER A 44 18.20 4.16 -4.46
CA SER A 44 18.51 3.64 -3.14
C SER A 44 17.27 3.51 -2.26
N LYS A 45 17.43 2.84 -1.12
CA LYS A 45 16.40 2.74 -0.06
C LYS A 45 15.93 4.09 0.52
N HIS A 46 16.62 5.19 0.20
CA HIS A 46 16.25 6.54 0.65
C HIS A 46 15.23 7.23 -0.26
N PHE A 47 14.73 6.56 -1.30
CA PHE A 47 13.71 7.13 -2.19
C PHE A 47 12.44 7.59 -1.44
N HIS A 48 12.14 7.00 -0.28
CA HIS A 48 11.07 7.43 0.61
C HIS A 48 11.15 8.92 0.98
N ILE A 49 12.34 9.55 1.01
CA ILE A 49 12.49 10.98 1.31
C ILE A 49 11.83 11.83 0.22
N ILE A 50 11.96 11.42 -1.04
CA ILE A 50 11.36 12.10 -2.18
C ILE A 50 9.84 11.85 -2.20
N MET A 51 9.43 10.60 -1.96
CA MET A 51 8.03 10.20 -2.05
C MET A 51 7.17 10.56 -0.83
N ALA A 52 7.77 10.80 0.33
CA ALA A 52 7.04 11.20 1.54
C ALA A 52 6.28 12.52 1.37
N PHE A 53 6.83 13.49 0.63
CA PHE A 53 6.17 14.77 0.35
C PHE A 53 4.86 14.60 -0.45
N PRO A 54 4.87 14.01 -1.67
CA PRO A 54 3.64 13.78 -2.41
C PRO A 54 2.71 12.81 -1.67
N ASN A 55 3.23 11.81 -0.95
CA ASN A 55 2.36 10.91 -0.19
C ASN A 55 1.56 11.63 0.90
N THR A 56 2.23 12.51 1.64
CA THR A 56 1.58 13.32 2.67
C THR A 56 0.54 14.25 2.05
N TYR A 57 0.86 14.87 0.90
CA TYR A 57 -0.08 15.72 0.16
C TYR A 57 -1.35 14.96 -0.29
N TYR A 58 -1.20 13.73 -0.79
CA TYR A 58 -2.31 12.87 -1.22
C TYR A 58 -2.84 11.95 -0.11
N SER A 59 -2.64 12.29 1.16
CA SER A 59 -3.13 11.48 2.27
C SER A 59 -4.66 11.40 2.27
N ASN A 60 -5.21 10.25 2.64
CA ASN A 60 -6.65 10.11 2.84
C ASN A 60 -7.06 10.86 4.11
N LEU A 61 -7.85 11.93 3.94
CA LEU A 61 -8.36 12.76 5.04
C LEU A 61 -9.72 12.27 5.57
N ASN A 62 -10.32 11.26 4.94
CA ASN A 62 -11.54 10.65 5.44
C ASN A 62 -11.27 9.84 6.72
N ASN A 63 -12.35 9.38 7.36
CA ASN A 63 -12.24 8.48 8.49
C ASN A 63 -11.40 7.25 8.13
N LYS A 64 -10.27 7.10 8.81
CA LYS A 64 -9.36 5.97 8.60
C LYS A 64 -10.12 4.67 8.92
N GLY A 65 -9.94 3.65 8.08
CA GLY A 65 -10.62 2.35 8.20
C GLY A 65 -11.94 2.28 7.42
N GLY A 66 -12.36 3.36 6.74
CA GLY A 66 -13.43 3.30 5.75
C GLY A 66 -13.01 2.43 4.56
N LEU A 67 -13.83 1.42 4.24
CA LEU A 67 -13.64 0.60 3.05
C LEU A 67 -14.22 1.32 1.82
N THR A 68 -13.48 1.32 0.71
CA THR A 68 -13.99 1.80 -0.57
C THR A 68 -14.94 0.79 -1.19
N ASN A 69 -15.95 1.25 -1.92
CA ASN A 69 -16.79 0.34 -2.71
C ASN A 69 -16.06 -0.01 -4.02
N LEU A 70 -16.24 -1.25 -4.48
CA LEU A 70 -15.81 -1.67 -5.81
C LEU A 70 -16.73 -1.02 -6.85
N SER A 71 -16.17 -0.21 -7.76
CA SER A 71 -16.90 0.49 -8.82
C SER A 71 -17.69 -0.48 -9.69
N ALA A 72 -17.04 -1.54 -10.17
CA ALA A 72 -17.66 -2.58 -11.00
C ALA A 72 -18.91 -3.18 -10.32
N VAL A 73 -18.79 -3.61 -9.06
CA VAL A 73 -19.92 -4.18 -8.31
C VAL A 73 -21.00 -3.14 -8.07
N LYS A 74 -20.63 -1.91 -7.70
CA LYS A 74 -21.60 -0.84 -7.44
C LYS A 74 -22.41 -0.51 -8.68
N GLU A 75 -21.78 -0.47 -9.85
CA GLU A 75 -22.45 -0.19 -11.11
C GLU A 75 -23.46 -1.28 -11.45
N GLU A 76 -23.06 -2.55 -11.38
CA GLU A 76 -23.95 -3.69 -11.62
C GLU A 76 -25.12 -3.72 -10.63
N VAL A 77 -24.86 -3.51 -9.34
CA VAL A 77 -25.92 -3.44 -8.33
C VAL A 77 -26.85 -2.24 -8.59
N THR A 78 -26.32 -1.09 -9.01
CA THR A 78 -27.14 0.10 -9.33
C THR A 78 -28.06 -0.18 -10.51
N LYS A 79 -27.57 -0.89 -11.54
CA LYS A 79 -28.37 -1.34 -12.69
C LYS A 79 -29.51 -2.26 -12.25
N MET A 80 -29.29 -3.15 -11.28
CA MET A 80 -30.34 -4.02 -10.73
C MET A 80 -31.45 -3.26 -9.98
N PHE A 81 -31.16 -2.07 -9.46
CA PHE A 81 -32.13 -1.23 -8.75
C PHE A 81 -32.84 -0.20 -9.63
N ASP A 82 -32.40 -0.01 -10.89
CA ASP A 82 -33.05 0.90 -11.82
C ASP A 82 -34.24 0.21 -12.50
N PRO A 83 -35.49 0.65 -12.24
CA PRO A 83 -36.68 0.05 -12.86
C PRO A 83 -36.73 0.19 -14.39
N ASN A 84 -35.92 1.08 -14.97
CA ASN A 84 -35.85 1.33 -16.41
C ASN A 84 -34.64 0.66 -17.07
N PHE A 85 -33.81 -0.07 -16.33
CA PHE A 85 -32.68 -0.78 -16.88
C PHE A 85 -33.17 -2.00 -17.68
N ASP A 86 -32.84 -2.04 -18.97
CA ASP A 86 -33.12 -3.18 -19.85
C ASP A 86 -31.90 -4.12 -19.86
N PRO A 87 -31.95 -5.28 -19.17
CA PRO A 87 -30.85 -6.24 -19.11
C PRO A 87 -30.58 -6.96 -20.44
N TYR A 88 -31.42 -6.77 -21.45
CA TYR A 88 -31.26 -7.35 -22.79
C TYR A 88 -30.79 -6.34 -23.84
N ALA A 89 -30.55 -5.09 -23.45
CA ALA A 89 -29.96 -4.10 -24.34
C ALA A 89 -28.56 -4.57 -24.76
N ALA A 90 -28.31 -4.65 -26.07
CA ALA A 90 -27.00 -5.00 -26.58
C ALA A 90 -25.95 -3.99 -26.06
N PRO A 91 -24.81 -4.45 -25.53
CA PRO A 91 -23.74 -3.54 -25.13
C PRO A 91 -23.35 -2.70 -26.34
N SER A 92 -23.19 -1.38 -26.15
CA SER A 92 -22.65 -0.53 -27.20
C SER A 92 -21.25 -1.02 -27.58
N ASP A 93 -20.93 -1.00 -28.88
CA ASP A 93 -19.70 -1.57 -29.48
C ASP A 93 -18.37 -0.92 -29.02
N GLY A 94 -18.36 -0.20 -27.89
CA GLY A 94 -17.29 0.72 -27.52
C GLY A 94 -16.28 0.23 -26.49
N GLU A 95 -16.66 -0.59 -25.49
CA GLU A 95 -15.77 -0.84 -24.35
C GLU A 95 -15.98 -2.23 -23.75
N VAL A 96 -15.59 -3.28 -24.47
CA VAL A 96 -15.21 -4.54 -23.80
C VAL A 96 -13.75 -4.41 -23.39
N GLY A 97 -13.50 -3.52 -22.42
CA GLY A 97 -12.26 -3.55 -21.66
C GLY A 97 -12.11 -4.92 -20.99
N MET A 98 -10.87 -5.37 -20.75
CA MET A 98 -10.64 -6.56 -19.94
C MET A 98 -11.46 -6.45 -18.65
N PRO A 99 -12.16 -7.51 -18.21
CA PRO A 99 -12.95 -7.45 -16.98
C PRO A 99 -12.05 -6.99 -15.84
N GLU A 100 -12.45 -5.91 -15.16
CA GLU A 100 -11.78 -5.46 -13.94
C GLU A 100 -11.80 -6.63 -12.96
N ARG A 101 -10.62 -7.04 -12.48
CA ARG A 101 -10.51 -8.08 -11.47
C ARG A 101 -11.12 -7.59 -10.16
N PHE A 102 -11.72 -8.50 -9.42
CA PHE A 102 -12.18 -8.18 -8.08
C PHE A 102 -11.00 -8.16 -7.09
N GLY A 103 -10.62 -6.96 -6.63
CA GLY A 103 -9.46 -6.79 -5.73
C GLY A 103 -8.13 -6.79 -6.48
N ALA A 104 -7.05 -7.18 -5.78
CA ALA A 104 -5.70 -7.18 -6.35
C ALA A 104 -5.00 -8.53 -6.19
N LYS A 105 -4.50 -9.10 -7.29
CA LYS A 105 -3.60 -10.26 -7.26
C LYS A 105 -2.15 -9.82 -7.11
N ASP A 106 -1.78 -8.80 -7.89
CA ASP A 106 -0.43 -8.30 -8.02
C ASP A 106 -0.36 -6.77 -7.96
N VAL A 107 0.83 -6.20 -7.95
CA VAL A 107 1.06 -4.75 -7.86
C VAL A 107 0.45 -3.94 -9.00
N GLU A 108 0.17 -4.56 -10.15
CA GLU A 108 -0.50 -3.87 -11.28
C GLU A 108 -1.99 -3.67 -11.05
N ASP A 109 -2.60 -4.48 -10.18
CA ASP A 109 -4.02 -4.37 -9.82
C ASP A 109 -4.24 -3.37 -8.67
N LEU A 110 -3.15 -2.93 -8.00
CA LEU A 110 -3.22 -1.96 -6.91
C LEU A 110 -3.36 -0.53 -7.44
N THR A 111 -4.01 0.33 -6.66
CA THR A 111 -4.12 1.74 -7.00
C THR A 111 -2.75 2.44 -7.00
N TRP A 112 -2.61 3.51 -7.78
CA TRP A 112 -1.40 4.34 -7.78
C TRP A 112 -1.03 4.83 -6.37
N LYS A 113 -2.03 5.07 -5.50
CA LYS A 113 -1.83 5.51 -4.12
C LYS A 113 -1.21 4.40 -3.27
N ASN A 114 -1.65 3.15 -3.42
CA ASN A 114 -1.05 1.99 -2.74
C ASN A 114 0.44 1.84 -3.14
N LEU A 115 0.76 2.04 -4.43
CA LEU A 115 2.15 1.99 -4.91
C LEU A 115 3.01 3.14 -4.37
N MET A 116 2.45 4.36 -4.31
CA MET A 116 3.10 5.53 -3.72
C MET A 116 3.37 5.32 -2.22
N ASP A 117 2.42 4.72 -1.51
CA ASP A 117 2.54 4.35 -0.11
C ASP A 117 3.69 3.37 0.14
N ALA A 118 3.84 2.37 -0.73
CA ALA A 118 4.93 1.38 -0.65
C ALA A 118 6.32 2.03 -0.80
N TYR A 119 6.48 2.95 -1.75
CA TYR A 119 7.73 3.71 -1.89
C TYR A 119 7.98 4.73 -0.78
N SER A 120 6.92 5.21 -0.13
CA SER A 120 7.04 6.20 0.96
C SER A 120 7.33 5.56 2.31
N CYS A 121 7.28 4.23 2.42
CA CYS A 121 7.53 3.51 3.65
C CYS A 121 8.95 3.77 4.17
N THR A 122 9.05 4.23 5.43
CA THR A 122 10.32 4.50 6.11
C THR A 122 10.90 3.29 6.85
N GLU A 123 10.23 2.12 6.76
CA GLU A 123 10.60 0.87 7.46
C GLU A 123 10.70 0.99 9.01
N CYS A 124 10.17 2.07 9.59
CA CYS A 124 10.29 2.38 11.02
C CYS A 124 9.64 1.36 11.98
N GLY A 125 8.73 0.52 11.49
CA GLY A 125 8.15 -0.59 12.25
C GLY A 125 7.00 -0.24 13.20
N ARG A 126 6.59 1.03 13.31
CA ARG A 126 5.47 1.46 14.19
C ARG A 126 4.17 0.69 13.93
N CYS A 127 3.85 0.49 12.66
CA CYS A 127 2.69 -0.29 12.25
C CYS A 127 2.76 -1.77 12.66
N THR A 128 3.96 -2.33 12.78
CA THR A 128 4.19 -3.72 13.23
C THR A 128 4.10 -3.81 14.75
N SER A 129 4.73 -2.88 15.48
CA SER A 129 4.65 -2.85 16.94
C SER A 129 3.22 -2.64 17.44
N ALA A 130 2.39 -1.90 16.71
CA ALA A 130 1.00 -1.66 17.06
C ALA A 130 0.03 -2.74 16.54
N CYS A 131 0.50 -3.70 15.75
CA CYS A 131 -0.36 -4.72 15.17
C CYS A 131 -0.68 -5.81 16.21
N PRO A 132 -1.96 -6.00 16.61
CA PRO A 132 -2.32 -7.02 17.60
C PRO A 132 -2.05 -8.45 17.09
N ALA A 133 -2.18 -8.68 15.79
CA ALA A 133 -1.84 -9.97 15.18
C ALA A 133 -0.33 -10.27 15.29
N ASN A 134 0.51 -9.26 15.07
CA ASN A 134 1.96 -9.43 15.20
C ASN A 134 2.38 -9.66 16.65
N GLN A 135 1.82 -8.90 17.60
CA GLN A 135 2.09 -9.03 19.04
C GLN A 135 1.75 -10.42 19.58
N THR A 136 0.77 -11.11 18.98
CA THR A 136 0.37 -12.47 19.36
C THR A 136 1.15 -13.56 18.62
N GLY A 137 2.20 -13.21 17.86
CA GLY A 137 3.08 -14.15 17.18
C GLY A 137 2.57 -14.64 15.82
N LYS A 138 1.49 -14.06 15.27
CA LYS A 138 1.05 -14.37 13.90
C LYS A 138 2.02 -13.80 12.87
N LYS A 139 2.04 -14.38 11.66
CA LYS A 139 2.97 -13.98 10.59
C LYS A 139 2.81 -12.54 10.08
N LEU A 140 1.62 -11.94 10.25
CA LEU A 140 1.35 -10.60 9.73
C LEU A 140 2.29 -9.54 10.34
N SER A 141 2.99 -8.83 9.46
CA SER A 141 3.61 -7.54 9.76
C SER A 141 3.15 -6.51 8.73
N PRO A 142 2.40 -5.46 9.12
CA PRO A 142 1.99 -4.40 8.20
C PRO A 142 3.18 -3.68 7.55
N ARG A 143 4.35 -3.65 8.21
CA ARG A 143 5.59 -3.13 7.60
C ARG A 143 6.02 -4.03 6.44
N LYS A 144 6.03 -5.35 6.66
CA LYS A 144 6.41 -6.33 5.64
C LYS A 144 5.50 -6.22 4.42
N ILE A 145 4.18 -6.07 4.60
CA ILE A 145 3.25 -5.85 3.47
C ILE A 145 3.68 -4.68 2.57
N MET A 146 4.05 -3.53 3.16
CA MET A 146 4.51 -2.38 2.36
C MET A 146 5.84 -2.65 1.65
N MET A 147 6.79 -3.29 2.34
CA MET A 147 8.10 -3.62 1.79
C MET A 147 7.98 -4.64 0.64
N ASP A 148 7.21 -5.71 0.84
CA ASP A 148 6.95 -6.73 -0.16
C ASP A 148 6.27 -6.15 -1.41
N THR A 149 5.31 -5.23 -1.21
CA THR A 149 4.66 -4.51 -2.30
C THR A 149 5.67 -3.67 -3.10
N ARG A 150 6.55 -2.93 -2.41
CA ARG A 150 7.61 -2.13 -3.05
C ARG A 150 8.58 -3.03 -3.81
N ASP A 151 9.05 -4.10 -3.17
CA ASP A 151 10.07 -4.99 -3.73
C ASP A 151 9.51 -5.73 -4.96
N ARG A 152 8.24 -6.17 -4.91
CA ARG A 152 7.52 -6.72 -6.06
C ARG A 152 7.40 -5.71 -7.20
N LEU A 153 7.05 -4.46 -6.89
CA LEU A 153 6.92 -3.37 -7.87
C LEU A 153 8.26 -3.04 -8.53
N ASP A 154 9.34 -2.98 -7.75
CA ASP A 154 10.70 -2.75 -8.25
C ASP A 154 11.20 -3.91 -9.12
N GLU A 155 10.98 -5.16 -8.69
CA GLU A 155 11.36 -6.35 -9.44
C GLU A 155 10.63 -6.41 -10.79
N LEU A 156 9.30 -6.27 -10.77
CA LEU A 156 8.49 -6.27 -11.99
C LEU A 156 8.85 -5.11 -12.91
N GLY A 157 9.00 -3.90 -12.35
CA GLY A 157 9.34 -2.69 -13.08
C GLY A 157 10.72 -2.75 -13.74
N ARG A 158 11.70 -3.44 -13.12
CA ARG A 158 13.01 -3.70 -13.74
C ARG A 158 12.89 -4.75 -14.84
N ALA A 159 12.14 -5.81 -14.60
CA ALA A 159 11.96 -6.89 -15.59
C ALA A 159 11.24 -6.40 -16.85
N LYS A 160 10.16 -5.62 -16.71
CA LYS A 160 9.44 -4.99 -17.82
C LYS A 160 10.29 -3.98 -18.59
N ARG A 161 11.12 -3.18 -17.91
CA ARG A 161 12.07 -2.27 -18.60
C ARG A 161 13.10 -3.02 -19.45
N LYS A 162 13.48 -4.23 -19.05
CA LYS A 162 14.46 -5.05 -19.77
C LYS A 162 13.83 -5.87 -20.91
N ASN A 163 12.64 -6.43 -20.68
CA ASN A 163 12.06 -7.46 -21.55
C ASN A 163 10.83 -6.97 -22.35
N GLY A 164 10.34 -5.74 -22.09
CA GLY A 164 9.14 -5.18 -22.72
C GLY A 164 7.96 -5.03 -21.76
N LYS A 165 6.99 -4.19 -22.14
CA LYS A 165 5.85 -3.80 -21.28
C LYS A 165 4.97 -5.00 -20.87
N ASP A 166 4.82 -5.97 -21.76
CA ASP A 166 3.93 -7.12 -21.57
C ASP A 166 4.65 -8.34 -20.96
N TYR A 167 5.86 -8.13 -20.41
CA TYR A 167 6.61 -9.19 -19.75
C TYR A 167 5.98 -9.57 -18.41
N HIS A 168 5.79 -10.88 -18.20
CA HIS A 168 5.37 -11.46 -16.94
C HIS A 168 6.43 -12.46 -16.46
N ASP A 169 6.78 -12.40 -15.18
CA ASP A 169 7.76 -13.28 -14.52
C ASP A 169 7.14 -14.51 -13.86
N GLY A 170 5.81 -14.66 -13.95
CA GLY A 170 5.06 -15.75 -13.33
C GLY A 170 4.90 -15.62 -11.81
N LYS A 171 5.35 -14.51 -11.21
CA LYS A 171 5.17 -14.22 -9.78
C LYS A 171 3.98 -13.28 -9.55
N SER A 172 3.45 -13.27 -8.33
CA SER A 172 2.44 -12.31 -7.88
C SER A 172 2.67 -11.82 -6.45
N LEU A 173 2.18 -10.63 -6.14
CA LEU A 173 2.21 -10.08 -4.77
C LEU A 173 1.59 -11.06 -3.76
N LEU A 174 0.36 -11.54 -4.03
CA LEU A 174 -0.25 -12.61 -3.24
C LEU A 174 0.30 -13.96 -3.69
N GLY A 175 0.78 -14.77 -2.74
CA GLY A 175 1.37 -16.08 -2.97
C GLY A 175 2.89 -16.07 -2.82
N ASP A 176 3.61 -15.30 -3.65
CA ASP A 176 5.08 -15.32 -3.65
C ASP A 176 5.73 -14.39 -2.62
N TYR A 177 5.11 -13.24 -2.35
CA TYR A 177 5.66 -12.23 -1.43
C TYR A 177 4.83 -12.13 -0.13
N VAL A 178 3.52 -11.97 -0.30
CA VAL A 178 2.53 -11.94 0.78
C VAL A 178 1.78 -13.26 0.81
N SER A 179 1.81 -13.95 1.94
CA SER A 179 1.09 -15.21 2.12
C SER A 179 -0.37 -15.01 2.48
N GLU A 180 -1.20 -16.02 2.19
CA GLU A 180 -2.61 -16.04 2.58
C GLU A 180 -2.78 -15.93 4.11
N GLU A 181 -1.90 -16.56 4.89
CA GLU A 181 -1.92 -16.48 6.36
C GLU A 181 -1.70 -15.05 6.88
N GLU A 182 -0.82 -14.28 6.23
CA GLU A 182 -0.57 -12.88 6.60
C GLU A 182 -1.81 -12.02 6.36
N ILE A 183 -2.46 -12.15 5.20
CA ILE A 183 -3.66 -11.36 4.93
C ILE A 183 -4.80 -11.75 5.84
N TRP A 184 -5.01 -13.05 6.14
CA TRP A 184 -6.11 -13.51 7.01
C TRP A 184 -5.87 -13.27 8.51
N ALA A 185 -4.62 -13.09 8.94
CA ALA A 185 -4.32 -12.68 10.31
C ALA A 185 -4.74 -11.24 10.63
N CYS A 186 -4.96 -10.38 9.63
CA CYS A 186 -5.37 -8.99 9.84
C CYS A 186 -6.78 -8.88 10.45
N THR A 187 -6.93 -8.14 11.54
CA THR A 187 -8.25 -7.94 12.18
C THR A 187 -8.97 -6.69 11.69
N SER A 188 -8.43 -5.99 10.67
CA SER A 188 -8.94 -4.70 10.18
C SER A 188 -9.14 -3.64 11.27
N CYS A 189 -8.42 -3.73 12.40
CA CYS A 189 -8.49 -2.76 13.50
C CYS A 189 -7.87 -1.39 13.18
N ASN A 190 -7.20 -1.27 12.02
CA ASN A 190 -6.69 -0.02 11.48
C ASN A 190 -5.55 0.66 12.29
N ALA A 191 -5.01 0.00 13.31
CA ALA A 191 -3.91 0.53 14.13
C ALA A 191 -2.66 0.90 13.31
N CYS A 192 -2.33 0.12 12.27
CA CYS A 192 -1.19 0.39 11.39
C CYS A 192 -1.28 1.73 10.66
N VAL A 193 -2.47 2.16 10.26
CA VAL A 193 -2.75 3.42 9.57
C VAL A 193 -2.76 4.60 10.56
N GLN A 194 -3.13 4.34 11.81
CA GLN A 194 -3.10 5.36 12.87
C GLN A 194 -1.68 5.72 13.29
N GLU A 195 -0.84 4.71 13.45
CA GLU A 195 0.53 4.86 13.96
C GLU A 195 1.55 5.28 12.90
N CYS A 196 1.13 5.37 11.64
CA CYS A 196 2.02 5.71 10.54
C CYS A 196 2.36 7.21 10.56
N PRO A 197 3.66 7.59 10.69
CA PRO A 197 4.06 8.99 10.76
C PRO A 197 3.99 9.73 9.41
N VAL A 198 3.80 8.99 8.31
CA VAL A 198 3.76 9.52 6.93
C VAL A 198 2.45 9.15 6.21
N ASN A 199 1.40 8.84 6.98
CA ASN A 199 0.02 8.63 6.49
C ASN A 199 -0.13 7.56 5.39
N ILE A 200 0.60 6.45 5.53
CA ILE A 200 0.47 5.27 4.66
C ILE A 200 -0.67 4.38 5.14
N ASP A 201 -1.36 3.73 4.20
CA ASP A 201 -2.42 2.76 4.45
C ASP A 201 -2.04 1.32 4.06
N PRO A 202 -1.42 0.51 4.95
CA PRO A 202 -1.19 -0.90 4.67
C PRO A 202 -2.47 -1.74 4.67
N LEU A 203 -3.56 -1.24 5.28
CA LEU A 203 -4.80 -1.99 5.40
C LEU A 203 -5.50 -2.09 4.04
N SER A 204 -5.50 -1.02 3.23
CA SER A 204 -6.10 -1.01 1.89
C SER A 204 -5.57 -2.16 1.02
N ILE A 205 -4.25 -2.34 0.98
CA ILE A 205 -3.58 -3.42 0.23
C ILE A 205 -4.07 -4.78 0.71
N ILE A 206 -4.11 -5.01 2.03
CA ILE A 206 -4.56 -6.29 2.61
C ILE A 206 -6.03 -6.57 2.24
N ILE A 207 -6.89 -5.54 2.24
CA ILE A 207 -8.29 -5.69 1.85
C ILE A 207 -8.42 -6.06 0.37
N ASP A 208 -7.66 -5.42 -0.52
CA ASP A 208 -7.70 -5.73 -1.95
C ASP A 208 -7.15 -7.14 -2.25
N LEU A 209 -6.11 -7.58 -1.53
CA LEU A 209 -5.63 -8.96 -1.61
C LEU A 209 -6.68 -9.99 -1.12
N ARG A 210 -7.39 -9.67 -0.03
CA ARG A 210 -8.50 -10.51 0.45
C ARG A 210 -9.64 -10.57 -0.55
N ARG A 211 -10.00 -9.44 -1.16
CA ARG A 211 -11.04 -9.35 -2.20
C ARG A 211 -10.73 -10.30 -3.35
N TYR A 212 -9.48 -10.30 -3.82
CA TYR A 212 -9.02 -11.22 -4.86
C TYR A 212 -9.13 -12.68 -4.41
N ALA A 213 -8.60 -13.01 -3.22
CA ALA A 213 -8.67 -14.37 -2.69
C ALA A 213 -10.11 -14.90 -2.61
N VAL A 214 -11.06 -14.08 -2.16
CA VAL A 214 -12.47 -14.48 -2.01
C VAL A 214 -13.20 -14.54 -3.36
N MET A 215 -13.16 -13.47 -4.15
CA MET A 215 -14.04 -13.32 -5.32
C MET A 215 -13.48 -13.94 -6.60
N GLU A 216 -12.16 -14.06 -6.73
CA GLU A 216 -11.51 -14.62 -7.92
C GLU A 216 -11.04 -16.06 -7.68
N GLU A 217 -10.45 -16.34 -6.51
CA GLU A 217 -9.91 -17.67 -6.20
C GLU A 217 -10.86 -18.56 -5.37
N SER A 218 -11.98 -18.02 -4.88
CA SER A 218 -12.88 -18.73 -3.95
C SER A 218 -12.17 -19.29 -2.71
N LYS A 219 -11.07 -18.65 -2.30
CA LYS A 219 -10.28 -19.03 -1.13
C LYS A 219 -10.69 -18.19 0.07
N VAL A 220 -11.37 -18.84 0.98
CA VAL A 220 -11.81 -18.27 2.26
C VAL A 220 -11.46 -19.25 3.38
N PRO A 221 -10.97 -18.78 4.54
CA PRO A 221 -10.83 -19.62 5.72
C PRO A 221 -12.16 -20.31 6.06
N SER A 222 -12.10 -21.60 6.41
CA SER A 222 -13.28 -22.42 6.70
C SER A 222 -14.21 -21.82 7.75
N GLU A 223 -13.64 -21.09 8.69
CA GLU A 223 -14.28 -20.38 9.79
C GLU A 223 -15.16 -19.23 9.30
N LEU A 224 -14.79 -18.59 8.18
CA LEU A 224 -15.55 -17.51 7.56
C LEU A 224 -16.51 -18.02 6.48
N ALA A 225 -16.21 -19.16 5.85
CA ALA A 225 -17.05 -19.73 4.79
C ALA A 225 -18.49 -19.96 5.27
N GLY A 226 -18.67 -20.58 6.44
CA GLY A 226 -20.01 -20.80 7.01
C GLY A 226 -20.79 -19.52 7.27
N MET A 227 -20.11 -18.47 7.76
CA MET A 227 -20.71 -17.15 7.96
C MET A 227 -21.17 -16.53 6.64
N LEU A 228 -20.34 -16.55 5.60
CA LEU A 228 -20.68 -16.01 4.29
C LEU A 228 -21.88 -16.74 3.67
N THR A 229 -21.91 -18.07 3.74
CA THR A 229 -23.04 -18.89 3.27
C THR A 229 -24.32 -18.58 4.05
N ASN A 230 -24.24 -18.33 5.36
CA ASN A 230 -25.43 -17.94 6.15
C ASN A 230 -25.94 -16.55 5.75
N ILE A 231 -25.05 -15.59 5.50
CA ILE A 231 -25.43 -14.26 5.04
C ILE A 231 -26.13 -14.34 3.69
N GLU A 232 -25.59 -15.12 2.76
CA GLU A 232 -26.16 -15.30 1.42
C GLU A 232 -27.55 -15.94 1.46
N ASN A 233 -27.73 -17.01 2.24
CA ASN A 233 -28.99 -17.76 2.25
C ASN A 233 -30.07 -17.16 3.17
N ASN A 234 -29.67 -16.68 4.35
CA ASN A 234 -30.61 -16.30 5.42
C ASN A 234 -30.59 -14.79 5.73
N GLY A 235 -29.64 -14.04 5.20
CA GLY A 235 -29.46 -12.61 5.51
C GLY A 235 -28.97 -12.35 6.94
N ALA A 236 -28.39 -13.35 7.60
CA ALA A 236 -27.82 -13.25 8.95
C ALA A 236 -26.48 -14.02 9.02
N PRO A 237 -25.48 -13.53 9.76
CA PRO A 237 -24.19 -14.23 9.90
C PRO A 237 -24.26 -15.57 10.65
N TRP A 238 -25.27 -15.72 11.51
CA TRP A 238 -25.54 -16.92 12.30
C TRP A 238 -26.61 -17.76 11.62
N GLN A 239 -26.63 -19.05 11.97
CA GLN A 239 -27.57 -20.00 11.41
C GLN A 239 -28.97 -19.84 12.04
N PHE A 240 -29.68 -18.78 11.64
CA PHE A 240 -31.10 -18.57 11.96
C PHE A 240 -31.97 -18.92 10.76
N ALA A 241 -33.21 -19.34 11.04
CA ALA A 241 -34.25 -19.33 10.00
C ALA A 241 -34.48 -17.89 9.55
N GLN A 242 -34.84 -17.68 8.28
CA GLN A 242 -35.04 -16.33 7.71
C GLN A 242 -36.05 -15.47 8.50
N ALA A 243 -37.10 -16.09 9.07
CA ALA A 243 -38.09 -15.41 9.91
C ALA A 243 -37.49 -14.88 11.23
N ASP A 244 -36.44 -15.55 11.72
CA ASP A 244 -35.76 -15.26 12.98
C ASP A 244 -34.46 -14.46 12.79
N ARG A 245 -34.17 -14.02 11.56
CA ARG A 245 -32.89 -13.39 11.18
C ARG A 245 -32.52 -12.13 11.96
N PHE A 246 -33.43 -11.53 12.71
CA PHE A 246 -33.19 -10.34 13.53
C PHE A 246 -32.97 -10.64 15.01
N LYS A 247 -33.14 -11.89 15.47
CA LYS A 247 -32.98 -12.25 16.88
C LYS A 247 -31.59 -11.91 17.43
N TRP A 248 -30.54 -11.96 16.61
CA TRP A 248 -29.18 -11.57 17.00
C TRP A 248 -29.01 -10.08 17.37
N ALA A 249 -29.94 -9.22 16.93
CA ALA A 249 -29.90 -7.79 17.24
C ALA A 249 -30.65 -7.44 18.54
N GLU A 250 -31.37 -8.41 19.11
CA GLU A 250 -32.13 -8.26 20.36
C GLU A 250 -31.36 -8.77 21.60
N GLU A 251 -30.21 -9.43 21.40
CA GLU A 251 -29.26 -9.84 22.43
C GLU A 251 -28.25 -8.73 22.77
#